data_AF-A0A939ZF28-F1
#
_entry.id   AF-A0A939ZF28-F1
#
_cell.length_a   1.000
_cell.length_b   1.000
_cell.length_c   1.000
_cell.angle_alpha   90.00
_cell.angle_beta   90.00
_cell.angle_gamma   90.00
#
_symmetry.space_group_name_H-M   'P 1'
#
loop_
_entity.id
_entity.type
_entity.pdbx_description
1 polymer ?
#
loop_
_entity_poly.entity_id
_entity_poly.type
_entity_poly.pdbx_seq_one_letter_code
_entity_poly.pdbx_strand_id
1 'polypeptide(L)'
;MVNHTLKARLISILVFIIVMSSQVSCSVVHKQADYRDSTLEYVKNQKSDELYELFSEELKKEKGFKDDLNLFLEKLYEYDLSFSKARLVDGGADKASEHGEYTYYFDSCSIKNIYDEDGNEYIIFFNYYIVNKENTKKEGLNFIQLSSITRNENYPQYIIELYVGIEGHEKDSLYTFYDASDGN
;
A
#
# COMPACT_ATOMS: atom_id res chain seq x y z
N MET A 1 -35.39 14.25 -42.47
CA MET A 1 -35.10 12.81 -42.24
C MET A 1 -33.72 12.71 -41.59
N VAL A 2 -33.66 12.32 -40.30
CA VAL A 2 -32.38 12.12 -39.62
C VAL A 2 -31.74 10.84 -40.16
N ASN A 3 -30.55 10.96 -40.72
CA ASN A 3 -29.86 9.90 -41.45
C ASN A 3 -29.59 8.70 -40.52
N HIS A 4 -30.27 7.58 -40.73
CA HIS A 4 -30.20 6.37 -39.88
C HIS A 4 -28.75 5.87 -39.70
N THR A 5 -27.90 6.10 -40.70
CA THR A 5 -26.46 5.78 -40.69
C THR A 5 -25.68 6.61 -39.66
N LEU A 6 -26.08 7.85 -39.41
CA LEU A 6 -25.43 8.74 -38.43
C LEU A 6 -25.77 8.32 -36.99
N LYS A 7 -27.02 7.94 -36.74
CA LYS A 7 -27.46 7.38 -35.44
C LYS A 7 -26.76 6.07 -35.11
N ALA A 8 -26.65 5.16 -36.07
CA ALA A 8 -25.95 3.87 -35.87
C ALA A 8 -24.47 4.09 -35.55
N ARG A 9 -23.79 4.99 -36.26
CA ARG A 9 -22.39 5.34 -35.97
C ARG A 9 -22.19 5.98 -34.59
N LEU A 10 -23.08 6.88 -34.19
CA LEU A 10 -23.05 7.49 -32.85
C LEU A 10 -23.25 6.45 -31.73
N ILE A 11 -24.19 5.50 -31.90
CA ILE A 11 -24.40 4.42 -30.94
C ILE A 11 -23.16 3.50 -30.88
N SER A 12 -22.59 3.13 -32.02
CA SER A 12 -21.37 2.30 -32.05
C SER A 12 -20.17 2.98 -31.38
N ILE A 13 -19.98 4.29 -31.59
CA ILE A 13 -18.93 5.06 -30.90
C ILE A 13 -19.20 5.10 -29.39
N LEU A 14 -20.45 5.34 -28.97
CA LEU A 14 -20.83 5.38 -27.57
C LEU A 14 -20.58 4.03 -26.86
N VAL A 15 -20.96 2.92 -27.50
CA VAL A 15 -20.70 1.56 -26.99
C VAL A 15 -19.20 1.29 -26.90
N PHE A 16 -18.42 1.70 -27.90
CA PHE A 16 -16.97 1.52 -27.89
C PHE A 16 -16.29 2.30 -26.76
N ILE A 17 -16.71 3.55 -26.53
CA ILE A 17 -16.21 4.37 -25.41
C ILE A 17 -16.55 3.70 -24.07
N ILE A 18 -17.79 3.24 -23.87
CA ILE A 18 -18.21 2.57 -22.63
C ILE A 18 -17.39 1.29 -22.38
N VAL A 19 -17.17 0.48 -23.41
CA VAL A 19 -16.40 -0.77 -23.29
C VAL A 19 -14.93 -0.47 -22.95
N MET A 20 -14.30 0.50 -23.60
CA MET A 20 -12.90 0.85 -23.34
C MET A 20 -12.70 1.43 -21.92
N SER A 21 -13.58 2.33 -21.47
CA SER A 21 -13.54 2.86 -20.10
C SER A 21 -13.74 1.78 -19.03
N SER A 22 -14.54 0.73 -19.34
CA SER A 22 -14.77 -0.39 -18.42
C SER A 22 -13.57 -1.33 -18.29
N GLN A 23 -12.80 -1.53 -19.36
CA GLN A 23 -11.64 -2.43 -19.36
C GLN A 23 -10.47 -1.85 -18.57
N VAL A 24 -10.16 -0.57 -18.75
CA VAL A 24 -9.09 0.12 -18.00
C VAL A 24 -9.41 0.19 -16.51
N SER A 25 -10.67 0.42 -16.17
CA SER A 25 -11.12 0.41 -14.78
C SER A 25 -10.98 -0.99 -14.15
N CYS A 26 -11.26 -2.05 -14.92
CA CYS A 26 -11.13 -3.43 -14.47
C CYS A 26 -9.67 -3.82 -14.21
N SER A 27 -8.74 -3.44 -15.11
CA SER A 27 -7.31 -3.77 -14.93
C SER A 27 -6.68 -3.11 -13.70
N VAL A 28 -7.08 -1.87 -13.38
CA VAL A 28 -6.58 -1.16 -12.20
C VAL A 28 -7.10 -1.79 -10.90
N VAL A 29 -8.37 -2.21 -10.88
CA VAL A 29 -8.97 -2.92 -9.73
C VAL A 29 -8.30 -4.29 -9.52
N HIS A 30 -7.99 -5.03 -10.58
CA HIS A 30 -7.22 -6.27 -10.47
C HIS A 30 -5.81 -6.03 -9.93
N LYS A 31 -5.09 -5.05 -10.49
CA LYS A 31 -3.74 -4.67 -10.02
C LYS A 31 -3.76 -4.30 -8.53
N GLN A 32 -4.79 -3.59 -8.07
CA GLN A 32 -4.98 -3.24 -6.66
C GLN A 32 -5.15 -4.47 -5.78
N ALA A 33 -6.03 -5.41 -6.15
CA ALA A 33 -6.24 -6.64 -5.39
C ALA A 33 -4.95 -7.47 -5.32
N ASP A 34 -4.26 -7.63 -6.46
CA ASP A 34 -3.02 -8.40 -6.55
C ASP A 34 -1.94 -7.82 -5.62
N TYR A 35 -1.77 -6.49 -5.57
CA TYR A 35 -0.81 -5.85 -4.67
C TYR A 35 -1.12 -6.13 -3.21
N ARG A 36 -2.38 -5.98 -2.79
CA ARG A 36 -2.81 -6.18 -1.40
C ARG A 36 -2.58 -7.61 -0.94
N ASP A 37 -3.03 -8.57 -1.73
CA ASP A 37 -2.90 -10.00 -1.42
C ASP A 37 -1.43 -10.41 -1.40
N SER A 38 -0.64 -9.94 -2.37
CA SER A 38 0.81 -10.19 -2.43
C SER A 38 1.53 -9.59 -1.21
N THR A 39 1.25 -8.36 -0.82
CA THR A 39 1.88 -7.73 0.35
C THR A 39 1.57 -8.50 1.63
N LEU A 40 0.33 -8.90 1.86
CA LEU A 40 -0.02 -9.75 3.01
C LEU A 40 0.74 -11.08 2.96
N GLU A 41 0.75 -11.76 1.82
CA GLU A 41 1.46 -13.03 1.67
C GLU A 41 2.96 -12.86 1.96
N TYR A 42 3.60 -11.82 1.42
CA TYR A 42 5.03 -11.65 1.51
C TYR A 42 5.49 -11.22 2.89
N VAL A 43 4.73 -10.34 3.55
CA VAL A 43 4.98 -9.98 4.96
C VAL A 43 4.82 -11.20 5.86
N LYS A 44 3.73 -11.95 5.72
CA LYS A 44 3.44 -13.14 6.55
C LYS A 44 4.49 -14.24 6.39
N ASN A 45 5.03 -14.40 5.18
CA ASN A 45 5.99 -15.45 4.86
C ASN A 45 7.44 -14.94 4.78
N GLN A 46 7.72 -13.70 5.22
CA GLN A 46 9.06 -13.09 5.24
C GLN A 46 9.77 -13.12 3.87
N LYS A 47 9.01 -12.96 2.80
CA LYS A 47 9.51 -12.95 1.42
C LYS A 47 10.05 -11.57 1.06
N SER A 48 11.23 -11.24 1.57
CA SER A 48 11.82 -9.91 1.41
C SER A 48 12.08 -9.53 -0.05
N ASP A 49 12.56 -10.46 -0.87
CA ASP A 49 12.86 -10.18 -2.28
C ASP A 49 11.59 -9.89 -3.07
N GLU A 50 10.54 -10.67 -2.84
CA GLU A 50 9.24 -10.48 -3.46
C GLU A 50 8.54 -9.22 -2.96
N LEU A 51 8.65 -8.91 -1.66
CA LEU A 51 8.13 -7.66 -1.09
C LEU A 51 8.89 -6.45 -1.65
N TYR A 52 10.21 -6.54 -1.79
CA TYR A 52 11.05 -5.52 -2.42
C TYR A 52 10.58 -5.24 -3.85
N GLU A 53 10.23 -6.28 -4.62
CA GLU A 53 9.76 -6.09 -5.99
C GLU A 53 8.44 -5.32 -6.10
N LEU A 54 7.61 -5.33 -5.06
CA LEU A 54 6.37 -4.54 -5.04
C LEU A 54 6.63 -3.04 -4.85
N PHE A 55 7.77 -2.65 -4.27
CA PHE A 55 8.07 -1.24 -4.03
C PHE A 55 8.31 -0.47 -5.32
N SER A 56 8.07 0.84 -5.26
CA SER A 56 8.27 1.71 -6.39
C SER A 56 9.74 1.84 -6.79
N GLU A 57 9.98 2.07 -8.07
CA GLU A 57 11.33 2.21 -8.64
C GLU A 57 12.12 3.39 -8.06
N GLU A 58 11.42 4.39 -7.53
CA GLU A 58 12.02 5.49 -6.79
C GLU A 58 12.65 5.01 -5.48
N LEU A 59 11.96 4.14 -4.74
CA LEU A 59 12.43 3.59 -3.47
C LEU A 59 13.53 2.56 -3.63
N LYS A 60 13.41 1.69 -4.63
CA LYS A 60 14.44 0.71 -4.97
C LYS A 60 15.81 1.35 -5.28
N LYS A 61 15.84 2.65 -5.61
CA LYS A 61 17.09 3.40 -5.88
C LYS A 61 17.68 4.06 -4.64
N GLU A 62 16.95 4.11 -3.54
CA GLU A 62 17.48 4.64 -2.30
C GLU A 62 18.54 3.69 -1.73
N LYS A 63 19.70 4.26 -1.40
CA LYS A 63 20.83 3.50 -0.89
C LYS A 63 20.46 2.95 0.49
N GLY A 64 20.56 1.65 0.67
CA GLY A 64 20.27 0.97 1.94
C GLY A 64 18.83 0.48 2.08
N PHE A 65 17.93 0.84 1.15
CA PHE A 65 16.51 0.51 1.26
C PHE A 65 16.23 -0.99 1.39
N LYS A 66 16.97 -1.84 0.65
CA LYS A 66 16.84 -3.29 0.77
C LYS A 66 17.26 -3.81 2.15
N ASP A 67 18.28 -3.22 2.75
CA ASP A 67 18.75 -3.59 4.08
C ASP A 67 17.74 -3.17 5.15
N ASP A 68 17.14 -1.98 5.01
CA ASP A 68 16.10 -1.50 5.90
C ASP A 68 14.81 -2.33 5.81
N LEU A 69 14.45 -2.78 4.60
CA LEU A 69 13.34 -3.71 4.40
C LEU A 69 13.61 -5.06 5.07
N ASN A 70 14.83 -5.59 4.95
CA ASN A 70 15.22 -6.82 5.62
C ASN A 70 15.12 -6.66 7.15
N LEU A 71 15.61 -5.55 7.69
CA LEU A 71 15.56 -5.27 9.12
C LEU A 71 14.10 -5.13 9.62
N PHE A 72 13.22 -4.50 8.85
CA PHE A 72 11.79 -4.45 9.15
C PHE A 72 11.17 -5.85 9.27
N LEU A 73 11.45 -6.74 8.31
CA LEU A 73 10.94 -8.11 8.33
C LEU A 73 11.55 -8.94 9.46
N GLU A 74 12.83 -8.74 9.77
CA GLU A 74 13.50 -9.37 10.92
C GLU A 74 12.81 -8.95 12.23
N LYS A 75 12.49 -7.66 12.40
CA LYS A 75 11.79 -7.16 13.58
C LYS A 75 10.38 -7.72 13.73
N LEU A 76 9.64 -7.87 12.63
CA LEU A 76 8.34 -8.55 12.67
C LEU A 76 8.44 -9.99 13.19
N TYR A 77 9.56 -10.66 12.90
CA TYR A 77 9.80 -12.01 13.39
C TYR A 77 10.27 -12.04 14.85
N GLU A 78 11.10 -11.09 15.27
CA GLU A 78 11.53 -10.98 16.68
C GLU A 78 10.34 -10.83 17.65
N TYR A 79 9.24 -10.20 17.22
CA TYR A 79 8.02 -10.07 18.01
C TYR A 79 7.11 -11.31 18.01
N ASP A 80 7.53 -12.43 17.40
CA ASP A 80 6.77 -13.69 17.27
C ASP A 80 5.30 -13.47 16.86
N LEU A 81 5.10 -12.63 15.83
CA LEU A 81 3.76 -12.18 15.45
C LEU A 81 2.94 -13.30 14.78
N SER A 82 1.78 -13.59 15.38
CA SER A 82 0.76 -14.47 14.83
C SER A 82 -0.13 -13.76 13.81
N PHE A 83 -0.11 -14.26 12.58
CA PHE A 83 -1.00 -13.84 11.49
C PHE A 83 -2.24 -14.73 11.32
N SER A 84 -2.56 -15.58 12.32
CA SER A 84 -3.61 -16.61 12.21
C SER A 84 -5.02 -16.04 12.00
N LYS A 85 -5.30 -14.84 12.55
CA LYS A 85 -6.56 -14.10 12.39
C LYS A 85 -6.38 -12.81 11.58
N ALA A 86 -5.20 -12.63 10.99
CA ALA A 86 -4.85 -11.43 10.26
C ALA A 86 -5.79 -11.23 9.07
N ARG A 87 -6.21 -9.99 8.84
CA ARG A 87 -7.08 -9.64 7.72
C ARG A 87 -6.72 -8.29 7.12
N LEU A 88 -6.90 -8.18 5.82
CA LEU A 88 -6.84 -6.91 5.10
C LEU A 88 -8.06 -6.06 5.44
N VAL A 89 -7.80 -4.78 5.69
CA VAL A 89 -8.81 -3.75 5.94
C VAL A 89 -8.48 -2.54 5.10
N ASP A 90 -9.46 -2.08 4.32
CA ASP A 90 -9.35 -0.90 3.48
C ASP A 90 -9.10 0.35 4.33
N GLY A 91 -8.06 1.12 3.98
CA GLY A 91 -7.75 2.42 4.57
C GLY A 91 -8.34 3.59 3.77
N GLY A 92 -8.69 3.36 2.51
CA GLY A 92 -9.26 4.36 1.60
C GLY A 92 -8.43 4.50 0.33
N ALA A 93 -9.03 5.07 -0.70
CA ALA A 93 -8.38 5.30 -1.98
C ALA A 93 -8.68 6.71 -2.49
N ASP A 94 -7.69 7.33 -3.11
CA ASP A 94 -7.84 8.60 -3.82
C ASP A 94 -7.53 8.39 -5.30
N LYS A 95 -8.30 9.02 -6.18
CA LYS A 95 -8.24 8.72 -7.62
C LYS A 95 -8.64 9.92 -8.46
N ALA A 96 -7.89 10.11 -9.55
CA ALA A 96 -8.22 11.05 -10.61
C ALA A 96 -8.29 10.30 -11.95
N SER A 97 -9.19 10.75 -12.82
CA SER A 97 -9.37 10.16 -14.14
C SER A 97 -9.57 11.23 -15.20
N GLU A 98 -9.01 11.00 -16.38
CA GLU A 98 -9.19 11.82 -17.57
C GLU A 98 -9.71 10.93 -18.70
N HIS A 99 -10.77 11.37 -19.39
CA HIS A 99 -11.38 10.61 -20.49
C HIS A 99 -11.79 9.16 -20.15
N GLY A 100 -12.11 8.88 -18.88
CA GLY A 100 -12.51 7.55 -18.40
C GLY A 100 -11.35 6.61 -18.10
N GLU A 101 -10.11 7.10 -18.10
CA GLU A 101 -8.93 6.38 -17.65
C GLU A 101 -8.37 7.00 -16.38
N TYR A 102 -7.92 6.18 -15.43
CA TYR A 102 -7.21 6.70 -14.26
C TYR A 102 -5.89 7.35 -14.69
N THR A 103 -5.68 8.60 -14.25
CA THR A 103 -4.39 9.30 -14.34
C THR A 103 -3.63 9.19 -13.01
N TYR A 104 -4.37 9.00 -11.92
CA TYR A 104 -3.86 8.80 -10.58
C TYR A 104 -4.78 7.83 -9.84
N TYR A 105 -4.19 6.88 -9.13
CA TYR A 105 -4.89 5.98 -8.22
C TYR A 105 -3.94 5.64 -7.07
N PHE A 106 -4.23 6.21 -5.91
CA PHE A 106 -3.60 5.89 -4.64
C PHE A 106 -4.52 5.01 -3.80
N ASP A 107 -3.92 4.04 -3.12
CA ASP A 107 -4.65 3.12 -2.25
C ASP A 107 -3.92 2.97 -0.92
N SER A 108 -4.67 3.01 0.18
CA SER A 108 -4.17 2.75 1.52
C SER A 108 -4.90 1.58 2.14
N CYS A 109 -4.16 0.72 2.83
CA CYS A 109 -4.63 -0.51 3.42
C CYS A 109 -3.93 -0.80 4.74
N SER A 110 -4.51 -1.72 5.51
CA SER A 110 -3.89 -2.24 6.71
C SER A 110 -4.12 -3.73 6.87
N ILE A 111 -3.19 -4.42 7.51
CA ILE A 111 -3.38 -5.77 8.05
C ILE A 111 -3.61 -5.62 9.54
N LYS A 112 -4.79 -6.03 10.01
CA LYS A 112 -5.18 -5.99 11.43
C LYS A 112 -5.26 -7.38 12.03
N ASN A 113 -5.46 -7.46 13.34
CA ASN A 113 -5.53 -8.70 14.13
C ASN A 113 -4.22 -9.50 14.08
N ILE A 114 -3.09 -8.80 14.13
CA ILE A 114 -1.77 -9.40 14.31
C ILE A 114 -1.48 -9.34 15.81
N TYR A 115 -1.03 -10.44 16.41
CA TYR A 115 -0.79 -10.50 17.86
C TYR A 115 0.54 -11.17 18.15
N ASP A 116 1.25 -10.70 19.17
CA ASP A 116 2.38 -11.45 19.75
C ASP A 116 1.90 -12.54 20.73
N GLU A 117 2.86 -13.25 21.32
CA GLU A 117 2.62 -14.29 22.33
C GLU A 117 2.02 -13.77 23.65
N ASP A 118 2.26 -12.51 23.99
CA ASP A 118 1.72 -11.82 25.16
C ASP A 118 0.29 -11.28 24.93
N GLY A 119 -0.20 -11.35 23.70
CA GLY A 119 -1.53 -10.88 23.30
C GLY A 119 -1.62 -9.39 22.98
N ASN A 120 -0.48 -8.70 22.81
CA ASN A 120 -0.46 -7.32 22.31
C ASN A 120 -0.87 -7.31 20.84
N GLU A 121 -1.69 -6.34 20.45
CA GLU A 121 -2.19 -6.22 19.08
C GLU A 121 -1.34 -5.27 18.26
N TYR A 122 -1.08 -5.66 17.01
CA TYR A 122 -0.34 -4.91 16.03
C TYR A 122 -1.17 -4.70 14.75
N ILE A 123 -0.87 -3.60 14.06
CA ILE A 123 -1.37 -3.29 12.72
C ILE A 123 -0.17 -3.05 11.82
N ILE A 124 -0.23 -3.59 10.60
CA ILE A 124 0.68 -3.18 9.53
C ILE A 124 -0.09 -2.27 8.57
N PHE A 125 0.37 -1.03 8.39
CA PHE A 125 -0.17 -0.09 7.41
C PHE A 125 0.69 -0.09 6.16
N PHE A 126 0.08 0.13 5.00
CA PHE A 126 0.79 0.32 3.76
C PHE A 126 -0.03 1.11 2.75
N ASN A 127 0.66 1.67 1.75
CA ASN A 127 0.01 2.36 0.65
C ASN A 127 0.68 2.07 -0.70
N TYR A 128 -0.10 2.26 -1.76
CA TYR A 128 0.35 2.08 -3.12
C TYR A 128 -0.04 3.28 -3.97
N TYR A 129 0.84 3.63 -4.91
CA TYR A 129 0.38 4.27 -6.14
C TYR A 129 0.14 3.17 -7.17
N ILE A 130 -1.11 2.82 -7.39
CA ILE A 130 -1.50 1.82 -8.40
C ILE A 130 -1.30 2.41 -9.81
N VAL A 131 -1.61 3.69 -9.96
CA VAL A 131 -1.40 4.50 -11.17
C VAL A 131 -0.90 5.88 -10.74
N ASN A 132 0.16 6.37 -11.40
CA ASN A 132 0.61 7.75 -11.25
C ASN A 132 1.24 8.22 -12.58
N LYS A 133 0.40 8.73 -13.49
CA LYS A 133 0.85 9.16 -14.83
C LYS A 133 1.81 10.36 -14.77
N GLU A 134 1.76 11.18 -13.72
CA GLU A 134 2.68 12.32 -13.54
C GLU A 134 4.08 11.85 -13.12
N ASN A 135 4.17 10.79 -12.31
CA ASN A 135 5.44 10.17 -11.95
C ASN A 135 5.31 8.63 -11.85
N THR A 136 5.53 7.95 -12.97
CA THR A 136 5.41 6.50 -13.05
C THR A 136 6.45 5.75 -12.22
N LYS A 137 7.54 6.39 -11.79
CA LYS A 137 8.54 5.79 -10.90
C LYS A 137 8.04 5.64 -9.46
N LYS A 138 6.97 6.34 -9.09
CA LYS A 138 6.28 6.19 -7.81
C LYS A 138 5.25 5.07 -7.83
N GLU A 139 4.92 4.47 -8.98
CA GLU A 139 3.99 3.34 -9.00
C GLU A 139 4.55 2.14 -8.23
N GLY A 140 3.71 1.48 -7.43
CA GLY A 140 4.08 0.39 -6.53
C GLY A 140 3.75 0.68 -5.06
N LEU A 141 4.25 -0.16 -4.17
CA LEU A 141 4.25 0.03 -2.71
C LEU A 141 5.19 1.19 -2.37
N ASN A 142 4.73 2.13 -1.54
CA ASN A 142 5.54 3.30 -1.17
C ASN A 142 5.68 3.52 0.34
N PHE A 143 4.93 2.76 1.13
CA PHE A 143 4.92 2.89 2.57
C PHE A 143 4.60 1.53 3.17
N ILE A 144 5.32 1.16 4.21
CA ILE A 144 4.94 0.08 5.11
C ILE A 144 5.31 0.46 6.54
N GLN A 145 4.42 0.20 7.48
CA GLN A 145 4.61 0.52 8.89
C GLN A 145 4.02 -0.58 9.74
N LEU A 146 4.71 -0.96 10.82
CA LEU A 146 4.15 -1.73 11.94
C LEU A 146 3.85 -0.77 13.09
N SER A 147 2.68 -0.91 13.70
CA SER A 147 2.27 -0.14 14.87
C SER A 147 1.60 -1.05 15.89
N SER A 148 1.97 -0.92 17.17
CA SER A 148 1.24 -1.54 18.28
C SER A 148 0.00 -0.71 18.66
N ILE A 149 -1.15 -1.37 18.80
CA ILE A 149 -2.41 -0.77 19.24
C ILE A 149 -2.53 -0.80 20.76
N THR A 150 -1.98 -1.83 21.41
CA THR A 150 -2.18 -2.05 22.85
C THR A 150 -1.35 -1.05 23.65
N ARG A 151 -2.01 -0.04 24.24
CA ARG A 151 -1.43 0.77 25.31
C ARG A 151 -1.30 -0.09 26.57
N ASN A 152 -0.17 -0.76 26.72
CA ASN A 152 0.24 -1.31 28.00
C ASN A 152 1.18 -0.29 28.63
N GLU A 153 0.85 0.23 29.82
CA GLU A 153 1.68 1.25 30.51
C GLU A 153 3.11 0.75 30.81
N ASN A 154 3.34 -0.57 30.73
CA ASN A 154 4.64 -1.21 30.93
C ASN A 154 5.38 -1.58 29.63
N TYR A 155 4.78 -1.39 28.45
CA TYR A 155 5.43 -1.71 27.18
C TYR A 155 5.29 -0.54 26.19
N PRO A 156 6.41 -0.01 25.68
CA PRO A 156 6.38 1.16 24.81
C PRO A 156 5.63 0.88 23.51
N GLN A 157 5.03 1.93 22.94
CA GLN A 157 4.44 1.85 21.61
C GLN A 157 5.54 1.61 20.58
N TYR A 158 5.67 0.39 20.09
CA TYR A 158 6.57 0.09 18.99
C TYR A 158 5.93 0.58 17.68
N ILE A 159 6.51 1.66 17.16
CA ILE A 159 6.26 2.14 15.81
C ILE A 159 7.52 1.83 15.00
N ILE A 160 7.42 0.90 14.05
CA ILE A 160 8.47 0.68 13.06
C ILE A 160 7.92 1.21 11.74
N GLU A 161 8.42 2.36 11.32
CA GLU A 161 8.01 3.03 10.10
C GLU A 161 9.10 2.95 9.06
N LEU A 162 8.80 2.32 7.93
CA LEU A 162 9.55 2.53 6.69
C LEU A 162 8.85 3.66 5.92
N TYR A 163 9.26 4.89 6.21
CA TYR A 163 8.87 6.08 5.45
C TYR A 163 9.77 6.28 4.25
N VAL A 164 9.18 6.47 3.08
CA VAL A 164 9.79 7.32 2.06
C VAL A 164 8.72 8.03 1.22
N GLY A 165 8.67 9.36 1.28
CA GLY A 165 8.18 10.17 0.16
C GLY A 165 6.71 10.62 0.15
N ILE A 166 6.11 10.98 1.29
CA ILE A 166 4.98 11.93 1.29
C ILE A 166 5.58 13.33 1.45
N GLU A 167 5.37 14.21 0.46
CA GLU A 167 5.78 15.62 0.55
C GLU A 167 5.19 16.25 1.82
N GLY A 168 6.05 16.64 2.77
CA GLY A 168 5.66 17.29 4.02
C GLY A 168 6.23 16.70 5.31
N HIS A 169 6.81 15.49 5.27
CA HIS A 169 7.53 14.92 6.42
C HIS A 169 9.04 15.06 6.23
N GLU A 170 9.71 15.76 7.15
CA GLU A 170 11.17 15.93 7.12
C GLU A 170 11.86 14.56 7.21
N LYS A 171 12.96 14.45 6.47
CA LYS A 171 13.74 13.24 6.19
C LYS A 171 14.60 12.77 7.38
N ASP A 172 14.14 12.99 8.60
CA ASP A 172 14.87 12.66 9.81
C ASP A 172 14.24 11.44 10.49
N SER A 173 14.97 10.33 10.40
CA SER A 173 14.76 9.01 11.00
C SER A 173 13.95 7.99 10.17
N LEU A 174 14.65 6.90 9.81
CA LEU A 174 14.09 5.66 9.26
C LEU A 174 13.70 4.66 10.38
N TYR A 175 13.79 5.08 11.64
CA TYR A 175 13.39 4.35 12.83
C TYR A 175 13.05 5.39 13.92
N THR A 176 11.78 5.56 14.29
CA THR A 176 11.44 6.29 15.51
C THR A 176 10.87 5.31 16.52
N PHE A 177 11.72 4.85 17.44
CA PHE A 177 11.26 4.11 18.63
C PHE A 177 10.69 5.12 19.61
N TYR A 178 9.36 5.17 19.77
CA TYR A 178 8.75 5.93 20.84
C TYR A 178 8.70 5.07 22.10
N ASP A 179 9.62 5.30 23.03
CA ASP A 179 9.41 4.86 24.40
C ASP A 179 8.41 5.82 25.07
N ALA A 180 7.18 5.34 25.30
CA ALA A 180 6.14 6.14 25.95
C ALA A 180 6.35 6.31 27.46
N SER A 181 7.46 5.80 28.02
CA SER A 181 7.79 5.97 29.44
C SER A 181 8.38 7.35 29.79
N ASP A 182 8.83 8.14 28.81
CA ASP A 182 9.32 9.51 29.03
C ASP A 182 8.22 10.56 28.78
N GLY A 183 7.12 10.44 29.52
CA GLY A 183 6.12 11.50 29.68
C GLY A 183 6.51 12.45 30.82
N ASN A 184 7.01 13.63 30.48
CA ASN A 184 6.81 14.85 31.29
C ASN A 184 5.46 15.48 30.94
#